data_AF-A0A7S1FFP8-F1
#
_entry.id   AF-A0A7S1FFP8-F1
#
_cell.length_a   1.000
_cell.length_b   1.000
_cell.length_c   1.000
_cell.angle_alpha   90.00
_cell.angle_beta   90.00
_cell.angle_gamma   90.00
#
_symmetry.space_group_name_H-M   'P 1'
#
loop_
_entity.id
_entity.type
_entity.pdbx_description
1 polymer ?
#
loop_
_entity_poly.entity_id
_entity_poly.type
_entity_poly.pdbx_seq_one_letter_code
_entity_poly.pdbx_strand_id
1 'polypeptide(L)'
;MIRSRLAELKELTAHVSHKPRVAHVEWLSPLMGSGYWIAELCEAANATMVCGSRGGHSQTLESAAALADADVILLAPCGFGLERTHAELQMLDLLKSDEWLQLPAVKGG
;
A
#
# COMPACT_ATOMS: atom_id res chain seq x y z
N MET A 1 -19.12 8.80 -14.39
CA MET A 1 -17.97 8.05 -14.95
C MET A 1 -17.12 7.38 -13.87
N ILE A 2 -16.47 8.10 -12.93
CA ILE A 2 -15.67 7.47 -11.85
C ILE A 2 -16.53 6.69 -10.82
N ARG A 3 -17.66 7.24 -10.38
CA ARG A 3 -18.53 6.58 -9.39
C ARG A 3 -19.10 5.23 -9.86
N SER A 4 -19.38 5.10 -11.17
CA SER A 4 -19.84 3.83 -11.77
C SER A 4 -18.77 2.76 -11.67
N ARG A 5 -17.52 3.10 -12.04
CA ARG A 5 -16.38 2.16 -11.97
C ARG A 5 -16.11 1.68 -10.55
N LEU A 6 -16.28 2.54 -9.54
CA LEU A 6 -16.16 2.13 -8.14
C LEU A 6 -17.30 1.20 -7.70
N ALA A 7 -18.52 1.43 -8.19
CA ALA A 7 -19.64 0.54 -7.92
C ALA A 7 -19.44 -0.83 -8.59
N GLU A 8 -19.01 -0.86 -9.85
CA GLU A 8 -18.66 -2.08 -10.58
C GLU A 8 -17.56 -2.87 -9.85
N LEU A 9 -16.50 -2.20 -9.40
CA LEU A 9 -15.43 -2.85 -8.62
C LEU A 9 -15.95 -3.46 -7.31
N LYS A 10 -16.85 -2.76 -6.61
CA LYS A 10 -17.48 -3.28 -5.40
C LYS A 10 -18.29 -4.53 -5.68
N GLU A 11 -19.07 -4.58 -6.75
CA GLU A 11 -19.83 -5.78 -7.12
C GLU A 11 -18.91 -6.93 -7.53
N LEU A 12 -17.89 -6.63 -8.34
CA LEU A 12 -16.88 -7.60 -8.77
C LEU A 12 -16.12 -8.22 -7.60
N THR A 13 -15.91 -7.48 -6.51
CA THR A 13 -15.14 -7.96 -5.35
C THR A 13 -16.01 -8.41 -4.18
N ALA A 14 -17.34 -8.24 -4.25
CA ALA A 14 -18.27 -8.55 -3.17
C ALA A 14 -18.28 -10.04 -2.76
N HIS A 15 -17.95 -10.94 -3.68
CA HIS A 15 -17.92 -12.38 -3.43
C HIS A 15 -16.57 -12.89 -2.91
N VAL A 16 -15.56 -12.02 -2.83
CA VAL A 16 -14.24 -12.39 -2.30
C VAL A 16 -14.35 -12.50 -0.77
N SER A 17 -14.14 -13.72 -0.26
CA SER A 17 -14.31 -14.03 1.17
C SER A 17 -13.20 -13.47 2.06
N HIS A 18 -12.03 -13.21 1.49
CA HIS A 18 -10.88 -12.66 2.20
C HIS A 18 -10.72 -11.18 1.87
N LYS A 19 -10.65 -10.34 2.91
CA LYS A 19 -10.44 -8.89 2.79
C LYS A 19 -8.98 -8.57 3.13
N PRO A 20 -8.07 -8.51 2.13
CA PRO A 20 -6.66 -8.35 2.40
C PRO A 20 -6.38 -7.00 3.06
N ARG A 21 -5.42 -6.99 3.97
CA ARG A 21 -4.85 -5.81 4.60
C ARG A 21 -3.77 -5.25 3.67
N VAL A 22 -3.98 -4.06 3.15
CA VAL A 22 -3.11 -3.44 2.14
C VAL A 22 -2.44 -2.22 2.73
N ALA A 23 -1.11 -2.23 2.74
CA ALA A 23 -0.32 -1.02 2.94
C ALA A 23 -0.02 -0.39 1.58
N HIS A 24 -0.44 0.86 1.37
CA HIS A 24 -0.06 1.62 0.17
C HIS A 24 1.01 2.63 0.54
N VAL A 25 2.17 2.52 -0.11
CA VAL A 25 3.35 3.36 0.12
C VAL A 25 3.52 4.30 -1.06
N GLU A 26 3.39 5.61 -0.82
CA GLU A 26 3.51 6.66 -1.85
C GLU A 26 4.88 7.33 -1.90
N TRP A 27 5.76 7.04 -0.95
CA TRP A 27 7.12 7.54 -0.97
C TRP A 27 8.05 6.61 -0.17
N LEU A 28 9.29 6.44 -0.66
CA LEU A 28 10.22 5.45 -0.10
C LEU A 28 11.21 6.06 0.91
N SER A 29 11.54 7.35 0.81
CA SER A 29 12.45 8.03 1.75
C SER A 29 12.12 9.53 1.91
N PRO A 30 11.55 9.95 3.06
CA PRO A 30 11.16 9.09 4.19
C PRO A 30 10.05 8.10 3.78
N LEU A 31 9.92 6.98 4.48
CA LEU A 31 8.88 6.00 4.19
C LEU A 31 7.50 6.63 4.49
N MET A 32 6.63 6.71 3.49
CA MET A 32 5.32 7.34 3.64
C MET A 32 4.18 6.42 3.19
N GLY A 33 3.23 6.23 4.10
CA GLY A 33 1.95 5.60 3.82
C GLY A 33 0.94 6.60 3.24
N SER A 34 -0.03 6.07 2.52
CA SER A 34 -1.06 6.89 1.88
C SER A 34 -2.32 7.13 2.71
N GLY A 35 -3.06 8.17 2.32
CA GLY A 35 -4.37 8.50 2.86
C GLY A 35 -5.36 8.92 1.78
N TYR A 36 -6.24 9.87 2.11
CA TYR A 36 -7.18 10.51 1.22
C TYR A 36 -8.16 9.54 0.53
N TRP A 37 -8.16 9.54 -0.81
CA TRP A 37 -9.02 8.76 -1.67
C TRP A 37 -8.48 7.34 -1.91
N ILE A 38 -7.21 7.06 -1.57
CA ILE A 38 -6.63 5.71 -1.69
C ILE A 38 -7.32 4.74 -0.74
N ALA A 39 -7.64 5.17 0.49
CA ALA A 39 -8.43 4.38 1.41
C ALA A 39 -9.80 3.99 0.84
N GLU A 40 -10.48 4.93 0.14
CA GLU A 40 -11.75 4.64 -0.52
C GLU A 40 -11.62 3.62 -1.66
N LEU A 41 -10.48 3.65 -2.37
CA LEU A 41 -10.19 2.67 -3.42
C LEU A 41 -9.95 1.29 -2.84
N CYS A 42 -9.17 1.19 -1.76
CA CYS A 42 -8.96 -0.08 -1.05
C CYS A 42 -10.30 -0.65 -0.58
N GLU A 43 -11.16 0.16 0.03
CA GLU A 43 -12.50 -0.28 0.45
C GLU A 43 -13.35 -0.73 -0.74
N ALA A 44 -13.33 -0.01 -1.85
CA ALA A 44 -14.05 -0.38 -3.06
C ALA A 44 -13.54 -1.68 -3.70
N ALA A 45 -12.26 -2.00 -3.52
CA ALA A 45 -11.64 -3.26 -3.93
C ALA A 45 -11.83 -4.40 -2.91
N ASN A 46 -12.68 -4.22 -1.90
CA ASN A 46 -12.87 -5.15 -0.78
C ASN A 46 -11.54 -5.47 -0.06
N ALA A 47 -10.74 -4.43 0.23
CA ALA A 47 -9.51 -4.48 1.02
C ALA A 47 -9.60 -3.54 2.24
N THR A 48 -8.74 -3.76 3.24
CA THR A 48 -8.60 -2.90 4.42
C THR A 48 -7.25 -2.18 4.35
N MET A 49 -7.25 -0.85 4.40
CA MET A 49 -5.99 -0.10 4.35
C MET A 49 -5.26 -0.15 5.70
N VAL A 50 -3.96 -0.41 5.66
CA VAL A 50 -3.04 -0.29 6.79
C VAL A 50 -2.40 1.10 6.75
N CYS A 51 -2.29 1.77 7.90
CA CYS A 51 -1.69 3.10 8.03
C CYS A 51 -2.31 4.18 7.13
N GLY A 52 -3.64 4.15 6.97
CA GLY A 52 -4.38 5.14 6.21
C GLY A 52 -5.86 5.13 6.55
N SER A 53 -6.54 6.26 6.34
CA SER A 53 -7.97 6.38 6.58
C SER A 53 -8.65 7.26 5.53
N ARG A 54 -9.95 7.07 5.38
CA ARG A 54 -10.78 7.81 4.42
C ARG A 54 -10.73 9.30 4.70
N GLY A 55 -10.30 10.08 3.72
CA GLY A 55 -10.12 11.54 3.87
C GLY A 55 -8.97 11.94 4.78
N GLY A 56 -8.17 10.99 5.28
CA GLY A 56 -6.94 11.26 6.02
C GLY A 56 -5.83 11.81 5.13
N HIS A 57 -4.66 12.10 5.70
CA HIS A 57 -3.50 12.60 4.96
C HIS A 57 -2.46 11.49 4.78
N SER A 58 -1.53 11.68 3.84
CA SER A 58 -0.30 10.88 3.78
C SER A 58 0.49 11.07 5.05
N GLN A 59 1.09 9.99 5.56
CA GLN A 59 1.81 10.01 6.82
C GLN A 59 3.21 9.45 6.63
N THR A 60 4.20 10.14 7.18
CA THR A 60 5.53 9.57 7.36
C THR A 60 5.46 8.48 8.41
N LEU A 61 5.93 7.29 8.05
CA LEU A 61 6.03 6.15 8.94
C LEU A 61 7.39 6.19 9.62
N GLU A 62 7.41 5.98 10.93
CA GLU A 62 8.66 6.01 11.72
C GLU A 62 9.61 4.90 11.30
N SER A 63 9.07 3.74 10.90
CA SER A 63 9.85 2.59 10.47
C SER A 63 9.01 1.61 9.64
N ALA A 64 9.66 0.61 9.04
CA ALA A 64 8.98 -0.39 8.23
C ALA A 64 8.03 -1.28 9.06
N ALA A 65 8.25 -1.42 10.38
CA ALA A 65 7.39 -2.15 11.29
C ALA A 65 5.92 -1.66 11.29
N ALA A 66 5.66 -0.41 10.92
CA ALA A 66 4.30 0.09 10.72
C ALA A 66 3.51 -0.71 9.65
N LEU A 67 4.23 -1.37 8.73
CA LEU A 67 3.67 -2.19 7.66
C LEU A 67 3.46 -3.66 8.05
N ALA A 68 3.83 -4.08 9.26
CA ALA A 68 3.85 -5.50 9.67
C ALA A 68 2.47 -6.17 9.63
N ASP A 69 1.43 -5.37 9.72
CA ASP A 69 0.03 -5.77 9.71
C ASP A 69 -0.55 -5.91 8.29
N ALA A 70 0.23 -5.63 7.24
CA ALA A 70 -0.22 -5.77 5.86
C ALA A 70 -0.03 -7.21 5.35
N ASP A 71 -1.04 -7.70 4.65
CA ASP A 71 -0.95 -8.92 3.84
C ASP A 71 -0.22 -8.61 2.52
N VAL A 72 -0.40 -7.39 1.99
CA VAL A 72 0.22 -6.92 0.74
C VAL A 72 0.71 -5.48 0.89
N ILE A 73 1.91 -5.20 0.39
CA ILE A 73 2.47 -3.85 0.30
C ILE A 73 2.47 -3.39 -1.15
N LEU A 74 1.72 -2.34 -1.46
CA LEU A 74 1.68 -1.69 -2.76
C LEU A 74 2.63 -0.50 -2.76
N LEU A 75 3.73 -0.62 -3.51
CA LEU A 75 4.66 0.48 -3.75
C LEU A 75 4.19 1.28 -4.97
N ALA A 76 3.62 2.45 -4.72
CA ALA A 76 3.12 3.33 -5.77
C ALA A 76 3.58 4.78 -5.55
N PRO A 77 4.90 5.05 -5.60
CA PRO A 77 5.41 6.40 -5.53
C PRO A 77 4.93 7.24 -6.71
N CYS A 78 4.09 8.25 -6.43
CA CYS A 78 3.31 9.01 -7.42
C CYS A 78 4.15 9.69 -8.53
N GLY A 79 5.46 9.87 -8.32
CA GLY A 79 6.36 10.47 -9.30
C GLY A 79 7.27 9.48 -10.04
N PHE A 80 7.21 8.17 -9.75
CA PHE A 80 8.18 7.20 -10.26
C PHE A 80 7.50 6.20 -11.20
N GLY A 81 8.20 5.84 -12.28
CA GLY A 81 7.88 4.64 -13.03
C GLY A 81 8.45 3.39 -12.34
N LEU A 82 8.05 2.20 -12.78
CA LEU A 82 8.48 0.92 -12.21
C LEU A 82 10.01 0.78 -12.12
N GLU A 83 10.73 1.13 -13.19
CA GLU A 83 12.21 1.08 -13.22
C GLU A 83 12.83 1.96 -12.15
N ARG A 84 12.32 3.18 -11.99
CA ARG A 84 12.81 4.10 -10.96
C ARG A 84 12.48 3.58 -9.57
N THR A 85 11.26 3.08 -9.35
CA THR A 85 10.88 2.47 -8.07
C THR A 85 11.83 1.33 -7.70
N HIS A 86 12.20 0.48 -8.66
CA HIS A 86 13.15 -0.60 -8.42
C HIS A 86 14.56 -0.08 -8.07
N ALA A 87 15.06 0.91 -8.82
CA ALA A 87 16.36 1.51 -8.56
C ALA A 87 16.41 2.19 -7.17
N GLU A 88 15.35 2.86 -6.75
CA GLU A 88 15.24 3.50 -5.44
C GLU A 88 15.21 2.47 -4.31
N LEU A 89 14.49 1.36 -4.47
CA LEU A 89 14.51 0.25 -3.51
C LEU A 89 15.92 -0.34 -3.32
N GLN A 90 16.70 -0.44 -4.40
CA GLN A 90 18.09 -0.87 -4.33
C GLN A 90 18.99 0.17 -3.67
N MET A 91 18.85 1.44 -4.06
CA MET A 91 19.68 2.55 -3.55
C MET A 91 19.48 2.78 -2.05
N LEU A 92 18.24 2.66 -1.58
CA LEU A 92 17.89 2.81 -0.16
C LEU A 92 18.20 1.55 0.66
N ASP A 93 18.75 0.50 0.03
CA ASP A 93 19.01 -0.81 0.63
C ASP A 93 17.77 -1.40 1.35
N LEU A 94 16.56 -1.00 0.95
CA LEU A 94 15.31 -1.51 1.54
C LEU A 94 15.19 -3.02 1.33
N LEU A 95 15.66 -3.53 0.19
CA LEU A 95 15.72 -4.97 -0.10
C LEU A 95 16.71 -5.75 0.76
N LYS A 96 17.58 -5.07 1.52
CA LYS A 96 18.56 -5.66 2.43
C LYS A 96 18.31 -5.31 3.89
N SER A 97 17.36 -4.40 4.16
CA SER A 97 17.00 -4.01 5.53
C SER A 97 16.37 -5.19 6.26
N ASP A 98 16.93 -5.57 7.40
CA ASP A 98 16.37 -6.61 8.26
C ASP A 98 14.90 -6.31 8.60
N GLU A 99 14.59 -5.06 8.95
CA GLU A 99 13.23 -4.67 9.30
C GLU A 99 12.24 -4.91 8.13
N TRP A 100 12.66 -4.57 6.90
CA TRP A 100 11.84 -4.78 5.70
C TRP A 100 11.70 -6.27 5.37
N LEU A 101 12.80 -7.02 5.40
CA LEU A 101 12.83 -8.45 5.13
C LEU A 101 12.05 -9.28 6.17
N GLN A 102 11.85 -8.75 7.38
CA GLN A 102 11.06 -9.42 8.40
C GLN A 102 9.54 -9.26 8.22
N LEU A 103 9.07 -8.33 7.37
CA LEU A 103 7.64 -8.08 7.16
C LEU A 103 6.92 -9.32 6.58
N PRO A 104 5.73 -9.68 7.11
CA PRO A 104 4.98 -10.83 6.61
C PRO A 104 4.68 -10.77 5.10
N ALA A 105 4.24 -9.61 4.60
CA ALA A 105 3.98 -9.40 3.17
C ALA A 105 5.23 -9.61 2.30
N VAL A 106 6.42 -9.25 2.77
CA VAL A 106 7.67 -9.40 2.02
C VAL A 106 8.14 -10.85 2.01
N LYS A 107 7.97 -11.59 3.12
CA LYS A 107 8.27 -13.02 3.19
C LYS A 107 7.31 -13.87 2.35
N GLY A 108 6.08 -13.39 2.16
CA GLY A 108 5.01 -14.09 1.44
C GLY A 108 5.17 -14.10 -0.09
N GLY A 109 6.00 -13.21 -0.65
CA GLY A 109 6.22 -13.06 -2.09
C GLY A 109 5.54 -11.85 -2.68
#